data_AF-A0A2N1TN45-F1
#
_entry.id   AF-A0A2N1TN45-F1
#
_cell.length_a   1.000
_cell.length_b   1.000
_cell.length_c   1.000
_cell.angle_alpha   90.00
_cell.angle_beta   90.00
_cell.angle_gamma   90.00
#
_symmetry.space_group_name_H-M   'P 1'
#
loop_
_entity.id
_entity.type
_entity.pdbx_description
1 polymer ?
#
loop_
_entity_poly.entity_id
_entity_poly.type
_entity_poly.pdbx_seq_one_letter_code
_entity_poly.pdbx_strand_id
1 'polypeptide(L)'
;MPDDNLDFGSLFDDEPGSSKEHEETTVPDNELFTFEDDFVSHGDDPVPVSETPHPRKPIEPIEKKRRSSLDFEPDMDALLLTAQSSMIIEGTKYMGQKLYSHKALPIYTEAIKGIDLYIKILERNPNNYHKLSKMIVQDIDCREVERLAFSIYKAKYNEAPQTDDHKLRAYELFRDRLKIAYFKSLISQTMAGIKKYFLLSGGTDTEKINSLIQNEDITLKSDVARISQHTNLALEMLKHGNAEISGGMKGREMNMFIIRSSELLQYYYTQTGRTQTADYYKRLHTTYSKYFVIRD
;
A
#
# COMPACT_ATOMS: atom_id res chain seq x y z
N MET A 1 -10.97 1.65 -32.97
CA MET A 1 -10.21 2.58 -32.13
C MET A 1 -11.14 2.98 -31.00
N PRO A 2 -10.95 2.51 -29.76
CA PRO A 2 -11.54 3.13 -28.59
C PRO A 2 -10.67 4.32 -28.15
N ASP A 3 -11.29 5.39 -27.64
CA ASP A 3 -10.59 6.60 -27.23
C ASP A 3 -9.99 6.45 -25.82
N ASP A 4 -8.66 6.52 -25.69
CA ASP A 4 -7.92 6.46 -24.42
C ASP A 4 -7.85 7.82 -23.68
N ASN A 5 -8.86 8.70 -23.86
CA ASN A 5 -8.98 9.95 -23.11
C ASN A 5 -9.67 9.72 -21.75
N LEU A 6 -8.94 9.07 -20.83
CA LEU A 6 -9.30 9.06 -19.42
C LEU A 6 -8.94 10.42 -18.79
N ASP A 7 -9.94 11.28 -18.59
CA ASP A 7 -9.76 12.55 -17.89
C ASP A 7 -9.61 12.33 -16.37
N PHE A 8 -8.36 12.12 -15.94
CA PHE A 8 -7.99 11.97 -14.54
C PHE A 8 -8.25 13.22 -13.68
N GLY A 9 -8.57 14.39 -14.26
CA GLY A 9 -8.95 15.58 -13.47
C GLY A 9 -10.28 15.36 -12.75
N SER A 10 -11.28 14.90 -13.49
CA SER A 10 -12.64 14.63 -12.97
C SER A 10 -12.71 13.56 -11.86
N LEU A 11 -11.67 12.73 -11.71
CA LEU A 11 -11.61 11.63 -10.76
C LEU A 11 -11.48 12.10 -9.29
N PHE A 12 -11.12 13.36 -9.07
CA PHE A 12 -10.76 13.90 -7.75
C PHE A 12 -11.66 15.04 -7.26
N ASP A 13 -12.66 15.46 -8.03
CA ASP A 13 -13.53 16.61 -7.72
C ASP A 13 -14.75 16.25 -6.83
N ASP A 14 -15.04 14.96 -6.61
CA ASP A 14 -16.18 14.49 -5.79
C ASP A 14 -15.87 14.44 -4.27
N GLU A 15 -15.47 15.57 -3.67
CA GLU A 15 -15.54 15.78 -2.21
C GLU A 15 -16.40 17.02 -1.89
N PRO A 16 -17.54 16.89 -1.17
CA PRO A 16 -18.33 18.04 -0.77
C PRO A 16 -17.59 18.83 0.32
N GLY A 17 -17.08 20.01 -0.06
CA GLY A 17 -16.28 20.88 0.82
C GLY A 17 -17.00 21.20 2.14
N SER A 18 -16.47 20.66 3.24
CA SER A 18 -16.92 20.96 4.61
C SER A 18 -15.85 21.78 5.32
N SER A 19 -16.05 23.09 5.34
CA SER A 19 -15.17 24.05 6.01
C SER A 19 -15.36 24.01 7.54
N LYS A 20 -14.56 23.18 8.21
CA LYS A 20 -14.23 23.36 9.64
C LYS A 20 -12.77 23.06 9.92
N GLU A 21 -12.09 24.04 10.47
CA GLU A 21 -10.76 23.92 11.05
C GLU A 21 -10.79 22.86 12.16
N HIS A 22 -9.85 21.93 12.14
CA HIS A 22 -9.55 21.06 13.27
C HIS A 22 -8.02 20.98 13.45
N GLU A 23 -7.60 21.20 14.69
CA GLU A 23 -6.21 21.34 15.10
C GLU A 23 -5.33 20.14 14.74
N GLU A 24 -4.06 20.44 14.43
CA GLU A 24 -3.01 19.44 14.29
C GLU A 24 -2.87 18.63 15.59
N THR A 25 -3.07 17.31 15.51
CA THR A 25 -2.64 16.38 16.55
C THR A 25 -1.55 15.49 15.97
N THR A 26 -0.30 15.92 16.10
CA THR A 26 0.87 15.11 15.77
C THR A 26 1.06 14.02 16.82
N VAL A 27 1.05 12.76 16.38
CA VAL A 27 1.38 11.58 17.19
C VAL A 27 2.39 10.74 16.38
N PRO A 28 3.50 10.26 16.96
CA PRO A 28 4.62 9.71 16.20
C PRO A 28 4.42 8.23 15.81
N ASP A 29 4.63 7.91 14.52
CA ASP A 29 4.36 6.60 13.90
C ASP A 29 5.53 5.58 13.98
N ASN A 30 6.52 5.81 14.85
CA ASN A 30 7.86 5.18 14.75
C ASN A 30 8.04 3.79 15.42
N GLU A 31 6.99 3.11 15.92
CA GLU A 31 7.16 1.86 16.69
C GLU A 31 6.27 0.66 16.27
N LEU A 32 5.78 0.59 15.02
CA LEU A 32 4.95 -0.57 14.59
C LEU A 32 5.23 -1.18 13.20
N PHE A 33 6.27 -0.75 12.48
CA PHE A 33 6.54 -1.23 11.11
C PHE A 33 8.01 -1.61 10.85
N THR A 34 8.54 -2.56 11.63
CA THR A 34 9.77 -3.27 11.26
C THR A 34 9.43 -4.48 10.38
N PHE A 35 9.74 -4.38 9.09
CA PHE A 35 9.78 -5.55 8.20
C PHE A 35 11.14 -6.23 8.36
N GLU A 36 11.19 -7.28 9.17
CA GLU A 36 12.32 -8.21 9.22
C GLU A 36 12.19 -9.20 8.06
N ASP A 37 13.21 -9.26 7.20
CA ASP A 37 13.40 -10.36 6.25
C ASP A 37 14.90 -10.64 6.13
N ASP A 38 15.35 -11.71 6.79
CA ASP A 38 16.76 -12.09 6.91
C ASP A 38 17.33 -12.56 5.56
N PHE A 39 18.17 -11.74 4.92
CA PHE A 39 19.05 -12.22 3.86
C PHE A 39 20.44 -12.56 4.40
N VAL A 40 20.62 -13.86 4.69
CA VAL A 40 21.89 -14.45 5.11
C VAL A 40 22.97 -14.19 4.06
N SER A 41 23.97 -13.40 4.43
CA SER A 41 25.18 -13.19 3.65
C SER A 41 26.05 -14.45 3.67
N HIS A 42 26.17 -15.13 2.52
CA HIS A 42 27.29 -16.03 2.27
C HIS A 42 28.40 -15.25 1.58
N GLY A 43 29.46 -14.94 2.34
CA GLY A 43 30.73 -14.48 1.78
C GLY A 43 31.58 -15.66 1.35
N ASP A 44 32.29 -15.50 0.24
CA ASP A 44 33.45 -16.30 -0.15
C ASP A 44 34.56 -15.34 -0.59
N ASP A 45 35.75 -15.49 -0.01
CA ASP A 45 36.94 -14.68 -0.22
C ASP A 45 38.05 -15.55 -0.90
N PRO A 46 39.21 -14.99 -1.33
CA PRO A 46 39.76 -15.30 -2.66
C PRO A 46 40.88 -16.36 -2.70
N VAL A 47 41.26 -16.77 -3.91
CA VAL A 47 42.45 -17.63 -4.19
C VAL A 47 43.41 -16.94 -5.19
N PRO A 48 44.73 -16.87 -4.91
CA PRO A 48 45.72 -16.14 -5.73
C PRO A 48 46.61 -17.06 -6.60
N VAL A 49 47.23 -16.51 -7.66
CA VAL A 49 48.37 -17.15 -8.39
C VAL A 49 49.32 -16.08 -9.00
N SER A 50 50.61 -16.37 -9.10
CA SER A 50 51.66 -15.57 -9.77
C SER A 50 52.06 -16.18 -11.14
N GLU A 51 52.99 -15.67 -11.96
CA GLU A 51 54.03 -14.65 -11.75
C GLU A 51 54.38 -13.83 -13.02
N THR A 52 55.65 -13.81 -13.45
CA THR A 52 56.21 -12.96 -14.53
C THR A 52 57.33 -13.74 -15.29
N PRO A 53 58.18 -13.20 -16.22
CA PRO A 53 58.27 -11.84 -16.83
C PRO A 53 58.66 -11.78 -18.35
N HIS A 54 58.99 -10.56 -18.84
CA HIS A 54 59.90 -10.19 -19.98
C HIS A 54 59.28 -9.85 -21.39
N PRO A 55 59.94 -9.04 -22.27
CA PRO A 55 59.98 -7.56 -22.18
C PRO A 55 59.88 -6.78 -23.54
N ARG A 56 59.96 -5.42 -23.49
CA ARG A 56 60.10 -4.43 -24.61
C ARG A 56 58.80 -4.12 -25.39
N LYS A 57 58.45 -2.89 -25.79
CA LYS A 57 59.04 -1.52 -25.76
C LYS A 57 57.90 -0.49 -25.51
N PRO A 58 58.16 0.77 -25.11
CA PRO A 58 57.10 1.71 -24.75
C PRO A 58 56.35 2.23 -25.99
N ILE A 59 55.03 2.07 -25.97
CA ILE A 59 54.08 2.86 -26.76
C ILE A 59 53.29 3.65 -25.71
N GLU A 60 53.21 4.98 -25.87
CA GLU A 60 52.49 5.84 -24.94
C GLU A 60 51.03 5.36 -24.85
N PRO A 61 50.54 4.99 -23.65
CA PRO A 61 49.15 4.64 -23.52
C PRO A 61 48.34 5.94 -23.63
N ILE A 62 47.56 6.06 -24.70
CA ILE A 62 46.30 6.79 -24.62
C ILE A 62 45.58 6.17 -23.42
N GLU A 63 45.45 6.92 -22.33
CA GLU A 63 44.79 6.44 -21.12
C GLU A 63 43.32 6.15 -21.44
N LYS A 64 43.06 4.91 -21.86
CA LYS A 64 41.76 4.28 -21.74
C LYS A 64 41.51 4.18 -20.25
N LYS A 65 40.96 5.26 -19.68
CA LYS A 65 40.46 5.37 -18.32
C LYS A 65 39.71 4.07 -18.04
N ARG A 66 40.32 3.17 -17.24
CA ARG A 66 39.62 1.99 -16.77
C ARG A 66 38.47 2.54 -15.94
N ARG A 67 37.23 2.31 -16.38
CA ARG A 67 36.03 2.75 -15.67
C ARG A 67 36.18 2.26 -14.23
N SER A 68 36.32 3.21 -13.32
CA SER A 68 36.38 2.92 -11.91
C SER A 68 34.97 2.60 -11.41
N SER A 69 34.85 2.03 -10.21
CA SER A 69 33.53 1.89 -9.56
C SER A 69 32.86 3.25 -9.30
N LEU A 70 33.60 4.36 -9.35
CA LEU A 70 33.10 5.73 -9.27
C LEU A 70 32.59 6.28 -10.63
N ASP A 71 32.89 5.60 -11.76
CA ASP A 71 32.27 5.88 -13.06
C ASP A 71 30.98 5.03 -13.27
N PHE A 72 30.52 4.32 -12.23
CA PHE A 72 29.33 3.46 -12.22
C PHE A 72 28.12 4.12 -11.50
N GLU A 73 27.90 5.41 -11.79
CA GLU A 73 26.63 6.10 -11.49
C GLU A 73 25.80 6.38 -12.76
N PRO A 74 25.33 5.36 -13.52
CA PRO A 74 24.02 5.47 -14.12
C PRO A 74 23.02 5.44 -12.95
N ASP A 75 22.64 6.64 -12.52
CA ASP A 75 21.91 6.94 -11.28
C ASP A 75 20.91 5.84 -10.87
N MET A 76 21.28 5.02 -9.88
CA MET A 76 20.50 3.84 -9.49
C MET A 76 19.10 4.22 -9.00
N ASP A 77 18.97 5.41 -8.41
CA ASP A 77 17.68 5.97 -8.02
C ASP A 77 16.82 6.25 -9.26
N ALA A 78 17.38 6.79 -10.36
CA ALA A 78 16.64 6.96 -11.63
C ALA A 78 16.16 5.62 -12.20
N LEU A 79 17.03 4.60 -12.21
CA LEU A 79 16.69 3.28 -12.73
C LEU A 79 15.58 2.61 -11.91
N LEU A 80 15.62 2.75 -10.58
CA LEU A 80 14.58 2.24 -9.68
C LEU A 80 13.24 3.02 -9.83
N LEU A 81 13.30 4.34 -9.97
CA LEU A 81 12.10 5.18 -10.16
C LEU A 81 11.42 4.88 -11.49
N THR A 82 12.17 4.79 -12.59
CA THR A 82 11.62 4.43 -13.92
C THR A 82 11.15 2.97 -13.97
N ALA A 83 11.76 2.04 -13.22
CA ALA A 83 11.24 0.68 -13.11
C ALA A 83 9.88 0.62 -12.37
N GLN A 84 9.66 1.50 -11.39
CA GLN A 84 8.45 1.50 -10.54
C GLN A 84 7.36 2.48 -10.98
N SER A 85 7.66 3.48 -11.83
CA SER A 85 6.71 4.49 -12.30
C SER A 85 5.49 3.88 -12.99
N SER A 86 5.70 2.87 -13.84
CA SER A 86 4.64 2.10 -14.50
C SER A 86 3.65 1.45 -13.50
N MET A 87 4.15 0.86 -12.41
CA MET A 87 3.34 0.24 -11.35
C MET A 87 2.53 1.27 -10.56
N ILE A 88 3.11 2.46 -10.31
CA ILE A 88 2.41 3.59 -9.67
C ILE A 88 1.23 4.06 -10.53
N ILE A 89 1.44 4.19 -11.85
CA ILE A 89 0.40 4.58 -12.81
C ILE A 89 -0.69 3.51 -12.88
N GLU A 90 -0.33 2.23 -12.94
CA GLU A 90 -1.32 1.13 -12.94
C GLU A 90 -2.13 1.11 -11.64
N GLY A 91 -1.49 1.22 -10.47
CA GLY A 91 -2.16 1.33 -9.17
C GLY A 91 -3.13 2.52 -9.12
N THR A 92 -2.75 3.65 -9.69
CA THR A 92 -3.61 4.85 -9.77
C THR A 92 -4.82 4.62 -10.70
N LYS A 93 -4.60 3.96 -11.85
CA LYS A 93 -5.68 3.56 -12.77
C LYS A 93 -6.69 2.62 -12.09
N TYR A 94 -6.20 1.65 -11.31
CA TYR A 94 -7.06 0.72 -10.58
C TYR A 94 -7.84 1.42 -9.47
N MET A 95 -7.21 2.35 -8.74
CA MET A 95 -7.88 3.19 -7.75
C MET A 95 -9.01 4.01 -8.39
N GLY A 96 -8.74 4.64 -9.54
CA GLY A 96 -9.75 5.42 -10.28
C GLY A 96 -10.92 4.58 -10.80
N GLN A 97 -10.64 3.34 -11.24
CA GLN A 97 -11.65 2.37 -11.63
C GLN A 97 -12.34 1.68 -10.44
N LYS A 98 -12.02 2.08 -9.19
CA LYS A 98 -12.49 1.47 -7.92
C LYS A 98 -12.26 -0.06 -7.88
N LEU A 99 -11.15 -0.54 -8.46
CA LEU A 99 -10.79 -1.96 -8.56
C LEU A 99 -9.96 -2.42 -7.35
N TYR A 100 -10.65 -2.88 -6.30
CA TYR A 100 -10.03 -3.38 -5.06
C TYR A 100 -10.03 -4.92 -4.97
N SER A 101 -9.89 -5.61 -6.10
CA SER A 101 -9.90 -7.08 -6.13
C SER A 101 -8.59 -7.68 -5.59
N HIS A 102 -8.59 -8.98 -5.25
CA HIS A 102 -7.36 -9.67 -4.82
C HIS A 102 -6.22 -9.60 -5.86
N LYS A 103 -6.54 -9.42 -7.15
CA LYS A 103 -5.55 -9.25 -8.24
C LYS A 103 -4.89 -7.88 -8.24
N ALA A 104 -5.55 -6.88 -7.65
CA ALA A 104 -5.02 -5.53 -7.53
C ALA A 104 -4.02 -5.38 -6.36
N LEU A 105 -4.06 -6.31 -5.39
CA LEU A 105 -3.25 -6.22 -4.18
C LEU A 105 -1.73 -6.11 -4.46
N PRO A 106 -1.10 -6.92 -5.34
CA PRO A 106 0.32 -6.77 -5.66
C PRO A 106 0.64 -5.44 -6.35
N ILE A 107 -0.28 -4.94 -7.20
CA ILE A 107 -0.10 -3.67 -7.92
C ILE A 107 -0.09 -2.51 -6.93
N TYR A 108 -1.01 -2.47 -5.98
CA TYR A 108 -0.98 -1.46 -4.91
C TYR A 108 0.25 -1.58 -4.02
N THR A 109 0.73 -2.80 -3.72
CA THR A 109 1.96 -3.02 -2.94
C THR A 109 3.18 -2.40 -3.63
N GLU A 110 3.39 -2.68 -4.92
CA GLU A 110 4.53 -2.10 -5.65
C GLU A 110 4.36 -0.60 -5.89
N ALA A 111 3.13 -0.11 -6.17
CA ALA A 111 2.86 1.32 -6.28
C ALA A 111 3.21 2.10 -4.99
N ILE A 112 2.89 1.56 -3.81
CA ILE A 112 3.26 2.17 -2.52
C ILE A 112 4.78 2.19 -2.35
N LYS A 113 5.47 1.06 -2.60
CA LYS A 113 6.95 1.00 -2.55
C LYS A 113 7.59 2.00 -3.51
N GLY A 114 7.04 2.14 -4.71
CA GLY A 114 7.47 3.10 -5.72
C GLY A 114 7.38 4.54 -5.21
N ILE A 115 6.24 4.95 -4.65
CA ILE A 115 6.10 6.29 -4.06
C ILE A 115 7.00 6.48 -2.83
N ASP A 116 7.20 5.46 -1.99
CA ASP A 116 8.15 5.54 -0.87
C ASP A 116 9.60 5.78 -1.34
N LEU A 117 9.98 5.43 -2.58
CA LEU A 117 11.27 5.83 -3.15
C LEU A 117 11.32 7.34 -3.46
N TYR A 118 10.27 7.91 -4.07
CA TYR A 118 10.16 9.35 -4.30
C TYR A 118 10.27 10.14 -2.99
N ILE A 119 9.55 9.71 -1.95
CA ILE A 119 9.58 10.31 -0.60
C ILE A 119 11.01 10.26 -0.04
N LYS A 120 11.64 9.08 0.03
CA LYS A 120 12.99 8.90 0.59
C LYS A 120 14.06 9.71 -0.14
N ILE A 121 13.95 9.89 -1.45
CA ILE A 121 14.90 10.70 -2.25
C ILE A 121 14.81 12.18 -1.89
N LEU A 122 13.60 12.67 -1.61
CA LEU A 122 13.34 14.05 -1.20
C LEU A 122 13.72 14.31 0.27
N GLU A 123 13.37 13.40 1.19
CA GLU A 123 13.76 13.48 2.62
C GLU A 123 15.29 13.55 2.81
N ARG A 124 16.05 12.79 2.00
CA ARG A 124 17.52 12.68 2.13
C ARG A 124 18.29 13.96 1.81
N ASN A 125 17.70 14.93 1.10
CA ASN A 125 18.33 16.25 0.90
C ASN A 125 17.33 17.29 0.34
N PRO A 126 17.17 18.47 0.97
CA PRO A 126 16.26 19.51 0.46
C PRO A 126 16.52 19.94 -0.99
N ASN A 127 17.79 19.92 -1.42
CA ASN A 127 18.16 20.29 -2.80
C ASN A 127 17.99 19.16 -3.84
N ASN A 128 17.56 17.95 -3.44
CA ASN A 128 17.48 16.79 -4.33
C ASN A 128 16.34 16.88 -5.37
N TYR A 129 15.30 17.69 -5.16
CA TYR A 129 14.26 17.85 -6.19
C TYR A 129 14.85 18.33 -7.53
N HIS A 130 15.96 19.08 -7.55
CA HIS A 130 16.63 19.44 -8.81
C HIS A 130 17.31 18.25 -9.52
N LYS A 131 17.72 17.20 -8.80
CA LYS A 131 18.19 15.93 -9.40
C LYS A 131 17.00 15.11 -9.90
N LEU A 132 16.02 14.91 -9.03
CA LEU A 132 14.80 14.16 -9.32
C LEU A 132 14.06 14.76 -10.54
N SER A 133 13.91 16.09 -10.60
CA SER A 133 13.29 16.81 -11.72
C SER A 133 13.99 16.55 -13.06
N LYS A 134 15.31 16.34 -13.10
CA LYS A 134 16.02 15.95 -14.33
C LYS A 134 15.65 14.54 -14.79
N MET A 135 15.50 13.59 -13.87
CA MET A 135 15.03 12.23 -14.16
C MET A 135 13.58 12.25 -14.63
N ILE A 136 12.72 12.96 -13.86
CA ILE A 136 11.30 13.15 -14.16
C ILE A 136 11.13 13.73 -15.56
N VAL A 137 11.83 14.80 -15.94
CA VAL A 137 11.69 15.40 -17.28
C VAL A 137 12.07 14.42 -18.40
N GLN A 138 13.04 13.52 -18.18
CA GLN A 138 13.52 12.56 -19.16
C GLN A 138 12.54 11.40 -19.41
N ASP A 139 11.95 10.84 -18.35
CA ASP A 139 11.05 9.69 -18.45
C ASP A 139 9.56 10.08 -18.45
N ILE A 140 8.78 9.50 -19.36
CA ILE A 140 7.37 9.88 -19.56
C ILE A 140 6.53 9.49 -18.33
N ASP A 141 6.76 8.29 -17.80
CA ASP A 141 5.99 7.74 -16.68
C ASP A 141 6.33 8.48 -15.38
N CYS A 142 7.59 8.84 -15.15
CA CYS A 142 7.98 9.69 -14.01
C CYS A 142 7.31 11.08 -14.03
N ARG A 143 7.11 11.72 -15.21
CA ARG A 143 6.31 12.97 -15.32
C ARG A 143 4.85 12.76 -14.95
N GLU A 144 4.28 11.63 -15.35
CA GLU A 144 2.88 11.32 -15.05
C GLU A 144 2.69 11.07 -13.54
N VAL A 145 3.63 10.35 -12.90
CA VAL A 145 3.65 10.17 -11.44
C VAL A 145 3.75 11.51 -10.69
N GLU A 146 4.59 12.43 -11.13
CA GLU A 146 4.65 13.81 -10.58
C GLU A 146 3.34 14.56 -10.79
N ARG A 147 2.78 14.53 -12.00
CA ARG A 147 1.50 15.19 -12.33
C ARG A 147 0.37 14.69 -11.43
N LEU A 148 0.30 13.39 -11.18
CA LEU A 148 -0.67 12.77 -10.28
C LEU A 148 -0.48 13.21 -8.82
N ALA A 149 0.76 13.18 -8.31
CA ALA A 149 1.08 13.65 -6.95
C ALA A 149 0.66 15.12 -6.76
N PHE A 150 1.02 15.99 -7.71
CA PHE A 150 0.72 17.42 -7.64
C PHE A 150 -0.78 17.70 -7.82
N SER A 151 -1.49 16.88 -8.60
CA SER A 151 -2.96 16.93 -8.70
C SER A 151 -3.62 16.61 -7.35
N ILE A 152 -3.13 15.60 -6.63
CA ILE A 152 -3.64 15.22 -5.30
C ILE A 152 -3.39 16.34 -4.28
N TYR A 153 -2.20 16.96 -4.29
CA TYR A 153 -1.89 18.11 -3.45
C TYR A 153 -2.81 19.30 -3.76
N LYS A 154 -2.97 19.62 -5.05
CA LYS A 154 -3.82 20.73 -5.51
C LYS A 154 -5.29 20.53 -5.14
N ALA A 155 -5.82 19.31 -5.26
CA ALA A 155 -7.18 19.01 -4.82
C ALA A 155 -7.37 19.22 -3.31
N LYS A 156 -6.35 18.94 -2.49
CA LYS A 156 -6.44 19.09 -1.03
C LYS A 156 -6.27 20.54 -0.54
N TYR A 157 -5.38 21.32 -1.15
CA TYR A 157 -5.00 22.66 -0.67
C TYR A 157 -5.44 23.81 -1.58
N ASN A 158 -6.02 23.53 -2.75
CA ASN A 158 -6.38 24.49 -3.81
C ASN A 158 -5.21 25.30 -4.40
N GLU A 159 -3.97 24.93 -4.08
CA GLU A 159 -2.73 25.52 -4.59
C GLU A 159 -1.82 24.46 -5.24
N ALA A 160 -0.97 24.87 -6.19
CA ALA A 160 0.06 23.99 -6.73
C ALA A 160 1.27 23.93 -5.77
N PRO A 161 1.94 22.77 -5.61
CA PRO A 161 3.10 22.66 -4.74
C PRO A 161 4.29 23.47 -5.31
N GLN A 162 4.72 24.51 -4.58
CA GLN A 162 5.80 25.41 -5.03
C GLN A 162 7.15 25.08 -4.37
N THR A 163 7.15 24.93 -3.05
CA THR A 163 8.35 24.61 -2.26
C THR A 163 8.64 23.11 -2.33
N ASP A 164 9.87 22.70 -2.04
CA ASP A 164 10.23 21.27 -2.03
C ASP A 164 9.54 20.50 -0.89
N ASP A 165 9.17 21.19 0.19
CA ASP A 165 8.30 20.67 1.26
C ASP A 165 6.87 20.37 0.76
N HIS A 166 6.26 21.29 0.00
CA HIS A 166 4.93 21.03 -0.59
C HIS A 166 4.97 19.85 -1.57
N LYS A 167 6.09 19.64 -2.28
CA LYS A 167 6.27 18.51 -3.20
C LYS A 167 6.47 17.19 -2.45
N LEU A 168 7.28 17.16 -1.39
CA LEU A 168 7.39 16.00 -0.50
C LEU A 168 6.00 15.61 0.03
N ARG A 169 5.25 16.58 0.57
CA ARG A 169 3.89 16.40 1.07
C ARG A 169 2.90 15.94 0.01
N ALA A 170 3.10 16.31 -1.26
CA ALA A 170 2.32 15.80 -2.38
C ALA A 170 2.52 14.29 -2.59
N TYR A 171 3.75 13.79 -2.52
CA TYR A 171 4.04 12.36 -2.60
C TYR A 171 3.56 11.58 -1.36
N GLU A 172 3.65 12.16 -0.17
CA GLU A 172 3.07 11.56 1.05
C GLU A 172 1.55 11.36 0.93
N LEU A 173 0.82 12.40 0.48
CA LEU A 173 -0.63 12.30 0.25
C LEU A 173 -0.98 11.26 -0.83
N PHE A 174 -0.14 11.12 -1.85
CA PHE A 174 -0.31 10.11 -2.89
C PHE A 174 -0.12 8.69 -2.33
N ARG A 175 0.94 8.47 -1.55
CA ARG A 175 1.16 7.22 -0.80
C ARG A 175 -0.04 6.86 0.05
N ASP A 176 -0.58 7.82 0.79
CA ASP A 176 -1.66 7.56 1.74
C ASP A 176 -2.99 7.24 1.03
N ARG A 177 -3.27 7.85 -0.15
CA ARG A 177 -4.37 7.43 -1.03
C ARG A 177 -4.17 6.00 -1.57
N LEU A 178 -2.96 5.64 -1.97
CA LEU A 178 -2.64 4.26 -2.40
C LEU A 178 -2.74 3.25 -1.23
N LYS A 179 -2.33 3.62 -0.01
CA LYS A 179 -2.53 2.80 1.21
C LYS A 179 -4.02 2.54 1.48
N ILE A 180 -4.89 3.55 1.33
CA ILE A 180 -6.34 3.37 1.44
C ILE A 180 -6.85 2.35 0.39
N ALA A 181 -6.38 2.41 -0.86
CA ALA A 181 -6.74 1.46 -1.91
C ALA A 181 -6.22 0.02 -1.64
N TYR A 182 -5.00 -0.10 -1.11
CA TYR A 182 -4.42 -1.35 -0.64
C TYR A 182 -5.25 -1.96 0.51
N PHE A 183 -5.66 -1.17 1.51
CA PHE A 183 -6.49 -1.62 2.62
C PHE A 183 -7.89 -2.10 2.17
N LYS A 184 -8.53 -1.39 1.23
CA LYS A 184 -9.77 -1.87 0.58
C LYS A 184 -9.58 -3.22 -0.11
N SER A 185 -8.40 -3.46 -0.69
CA SER A 185 -8.07 -4.71 -1.38
C SER A 185 -7.84 -5.88 -0.42
N LEU A 186 -7.15 -5.65 0.71
CA LEU A 186 -7.00 -6.63 1.80
C LEU A 186 -8.36 -7.05 2.39
N ILE A 187 -9.23 -6.07 2.66
CA ILE A 187 -10.58 -6.30 3.17
C ILE A 187 -11.41 -7.08 2.15
N SER A 188 -11.35 -6.71 0.86
CA SER A 188 -12.07 -7.40 -0.22
C SER A 188 -11.62 -8.85 -0.40
N GLN A 189 -10.31 -9.12 -0.36
CA GLN A 189 -9.74 -10.47 -0.38
C GLN A 189 -10.26 -11.31 0.80
N THR A 190 -10.30 -10.70 1.99
CA THR A 190 -10.73 -11.38 3.23
C THR A 190 -12.25 -11.60 3.26
N MET A 191 -13.03 -10.66 2.73
CA MET A 191 -14.47 -10.78 2.51
C MET A 191 -14.81 -11.89 1.50
N ALA A 192 -13.95 -12.16 0.52
CA ALA A 192 -14.07 -13.33 -0.33
C ALA A 192 -13.74 -14.63 0.41
N GLY A 193 -12.60 -14.66 1.13
CA GLY A 193 -12.12 -15.85 1.85
C GLY A 193 -13.01 -16.28 3.01
N ILE A 194 -13.57 -15.34 3.78
CA ILE A 194 -14.36 -15.64 4.98
C ILE A 194 -15.63 -16.45 4.69
N LYS A 195 -16.18 -16.34 3.46
CA LYS A 195 -17.38 -17.07 3.03
C LYS A 195 -17.28 -18.59 3.21
N LYS A 196 -16.07 -19.15 3.22
CA LYS A 196 -15.86 -20.60 3.44
C LYS A 196 -16.23 -21.09 4.85
N TYR A 197 -16.49 -20.19 5.79
CA TYR A 197 -16.94 -20.48 7.16
C TYR A 197 -18.44 -20.21 7.39
N PHE A 198 -19.20 -19.98 6.32
CA PHE A 198 -20.63 -19.68 6.36
C PHE A 198 -21.42 -20.67 5.50
N LEU A 199 -22.59 -21.06 6.01
CA LEU A 199 -23.56 -21.84 5.27
C LEU A 199 -24.27 -20.97 4.22
N LEU A 200 -24.86 -21.61 3.20
CA LEU A 200 -25.68 -20.90 2.18
C LEU A 200 -26.94 -20.24 2.78
N SER A 201 -27.42 -20.72 3.93
CA SER A 201 -28.46 -20.06 4.75
C SER A 201 -27.99 -18.74 5.37
N GLY A 202 -26.69 -18.43 5.31
CA GLY A 202 -26.09 -17.25 5.88
C GLY A 202 -25.77 -17.35 7.37
N GLY A 203 -25.90 -18.52 8.01
CA GLY A 203 -25.38 -18.75 9.36
C GLY A 203 -23.92 -19.18 9.37
N THR A 204 -23.20 -18.89 10.45
CA THR A 204 -21.85 -19.46 10.70
C THR A 204 -21.89 -21.00 10.69
N ASP A 205 -20.94 -21.64 9.99
CA ASP A 205 -20.82 -23.10 9.87
C ASP A 205 -20.12 -23.69 11.11
N THR A 206 -20.91 -23.89 12.16
CA THR A 206 -20.45 -24.29 13.49
C THR A 206 -19.80 -25.67 13.51
N GLU A 207 -20.35 -26.65 12.80
CA GLU A 207 -19.80 -28.02 12.74
C GLU A 207 -18.41 -28.04 12.12
N LYS A 208 -18.25 -27.35 10.98
CA LYS A 208 -16.95 -27.22 10.30
C LYS A 208 -15.92 -26.50 11.16
N ILE A 209 -16.30 -25.39 11.81
CA ILE A 209 -15.38 -24.63 12.66
C ILE A 209 -14.97 -25.47 13.89
N ASN A 210 -15.90 -26.18 14.53
CA ASN A 210 -15.58 -27.04 15.67
C ASN A 210 -14.62 -28.17 15.27
N SER A 211 -14.83 -28.81 14.12
CA SER A 211 -13.91 -29.82 13.58
C SER A 211 -12.50 -29.23 13.33
N LEU A 212 -12.40 -28.04 12.73
CA LEU A 212 -11.11 -27.37 12.51
C LEU A 212 -10.43 -26.94 13.82
N ILE A 213 -11.19 -26.55 14.85
CA ILE A 213 -10.65 -26.24 16.19
C ILE A 213 -10.13 -27.52 16.87
N GLN A 214 -10.90 -28.60 16.85
CA GLN A 214 -10.52 -29.90 17.43
C GLN A 214 -9.30 -30.51 16.76
N ASN A 215 -9.16 -30.33 15.44
CA ASN A 215 -8.01 -30.76 14.65
C ASN A 215 -6.83 -29.76 14.71
N GLU A 216 -6.92 -28.71 15.54
CA GLU A 216 -5.88 -27.70 15.73
C GLU A 216 -5.42 -26.95 14.47
N ASP A 217 -6.30 -26.86 13.46
CA ASP A 217 -5.94 -26.46 12.10
C ASP A 217 -5.20 -25.11 12.00
N ILE A 218 -4.01 -25.16 11.38
CA ILE A 218 -3.13 -24.00 11.23
C ILE A 218 -3.75 -22.96 10.31
N THR A 219 -4.52 -23.38 9.29
CA THR A 219 -5.14 -22.45 8.33
C THR A 219 -6.24 -21.62 8.98
N LEU A 220 -7.07 -22.24 9.85
CA LEU A 220 -8.06 -21.54 10.66
C LEU A 220 -7.39 -20.54 11.63
N LYS A 221 -6.33 -20.94 12.33
CA LYS A 221 -5.58 -20.05 13.24
C LYS A 221 -5.03 -18.82 12.49
N SER A 222 -4.44 -19.03 11.30
CA SER A 222 -3.94 -17.97 10.41
C SER A 222 -5.06 -17.06 9.89
N ASP A 223 -6.15 -17.64 9.39
CA ASP A 223 -7.27 -16.87 8.83
C ASP A 223 -8.00 -16.08 9.92
N VAL A 224 -8.18 -16.62 11.12
CA VAL A 224 -8.74 -15.88 12.27
C VAL A 224 -7.88 -14.66 12.61
N ALA A 225 -6.56 -14.80 12.65
CA ALA A 225 -5.66 -13.67 12.90
C ALA A 225 -5.79 -12.59 11.80
N ARG A 226 -5.81 -13.00 10.52
CA ARG A 226 -5.99 -12.10 9.37
C ARG A 226 -7.36 -11.41 9.39
N ILE A 227 -8.43 -12.14 9.68
CA ILE A 227 -9.79 -11.61 9.77
C ILE A 227 -9.90 -10.62 10.94
N SER A 228 -9.29 -10.91 12.10
CA SER A 228 -9.19 -10.01 13.25
C SER A 228 -8.50 -8.68 12.87
N GLN A 229 -7.32 -8.76 12.27
CA GLN A 229 -6.56 -7.59 11.80
C GLN A 229 -7.35 -6.75 10.80
N HIS A 230 -7.92 -7.38 9.77
CA HIS A 230 -8.67 -6.65 8.74
C HIS A 230 -10.02 -6.13 9.24
N THR A 231 -10.60 -6.71 10.29
CA THR A 231 -11.76 -6.12 10.99
C THR A 231 -11.39 -4.81 11.66
N ASN A 232 -10.26 -4.75 12.35
CA ASN A 232 -9.79 -3.52 12.99
C ASN A 232 -9.49 -2.44 11.92
N LEU A 233 -8.83 -2.83 10.83
CA LEU A 233 -8.58 -1.96 9.68
C LEU A 233 -9.89 -1.41 9.07
N ALA A 234 -10.91 -2.25 8.90
CA ALA A 234 -12.23 -1.83 8.44
C ALA A 234 -12.87 -0.79 9.36
N LEU A 235 -12.72 -0.94 10.68
CA LEU A 235 -13.22 0.04 11.67
C LEU A 235 -12.47 1.37 11.61
N GLU A 236 -11.16 1.35 11.40
CA GLU A 236 -10.36 2.56 11.20
C GLU A 236 -10.73 3.29 9.92
N MET A 237 -10.86 2.56 8.81
CA MET A 237 -11.33 3.11 7.54
C MET A 237 -12.71 3.77 7.67
N LEU A 238 -13.65 3.19 8.43
CA LEU A 238 -14.93 3.81 8.71
C LEU A 238 -14.82 5.09 9.56
N LYS A 239 -13.94 5.13 10.57
CA LYS A 239 -13.71 6.36 11.38
C LYS A 239 -13.22 7.52 10.52
N HIS A 240 -12.36 7.24 9.53
CA HIS A 240 -11.81 8.23 8.60
C HIS A 240 -12.68 8.47 7.35
N GLY A 241 -13.94 8.01 7.33
CA GLY A 241 -14.86 8.23 6.21
C GLY A 241 -14.59 7.38 4.95
N ASN A 242 -13.54 6.56 4.95
CA ASN A 242 -13.09 5.74 3.82
C ASN A 242 -13.89 4.43 3.66
N ALA A 243 -15.22 4.54 3.72
CA ALA A 243 -16.15 3.42 3.81
C ALA A 243 -16.41 2.67 2.49
N GLU A 244 -16.29 3.33 1.34
CA GLU A 244 -16.61 2.73 0.04
C GLU A 244 -15.52 1.75 -0.42
N ILE A 245 -15.92 0.49 -0.67
CA ILE A 245 -15.14 -0.49 -1.42
C ILE A 245 -15.57 -0.41 -2.89
N SER A 246 -16.70 -1.01 -3.28
CA SER A 246 -17.27 -0.80 -4.61
C SER A 246 -18.02 0.54 -4.71
N GLY A 247 -17.88 1.22 -5.86
CA GLY A 247 -18.56 2.49 -6.11
C GLY A 247 -20.09 2.37 -6.05
N GLY A 248 -20.74 3.36 -5.43
CA GLY A 248 -22.20 3.42 -5.30
C GLY A 248 -22.78 2.56 -4.16
N MET A 249 -21.94 1.81 -3.42
CA MET A 249 -22.36 1.04 -2.26
C MET A 249 -21.91 1.69 -0.95
N LYS A 250 -22.47 2.89 -0.64
CA LYS A 250 -22.27 3.73 0.57
C LYS A 250 -21.95 2.91 1.85
N GLY A 251 -20.68 2.55 2.07
CA GLY A 251 -20.23 1.71 3.18
C GLY A 251 -20.84 0.29 3.31
N ARG A 252 -21.71 -0.16 2.39
CA ARG A 252 -22.52 -1.39 2.57
C ARG A 252 -21.68 -2.66 2.65
N GLU A 253 -20.67 -2.78 1.80
CA GLU A 253 -19.75 -3.93 1.80
C GLU A 253 -18.89 -3.95 3.06
N MET A 254 -18.36 -2.79 3.47
CA MET A 254 -17.58 -2.64 4.69
C MET A 254 -18.39 -3.04 5.92
N ASN A 255 -19.66 -2.61 6.02
CA ASN A 255 -20.57 -3.01 7.08
C ASN A 255 -20.83 -4.53 7.06
N MET A 256 -21.13 -5.10 5.89
CA MET A 256 -21.34 -6.54 5.75
C MET A 256 -20.10 -7.35 6.17
N PHE A 257 -18.91 -6.88 5.80
CA PHE A 257 -17.65 -7.50 6.21
C PHE A 257 -17.48 -7.48 7.73
N ILE A 258 -17.69 -6.33 8.39
CA ILE A 258 -17.62 -6.20 9.85
C ILE A 258 -18.63 -7.11 10.55
N ILE A 259 -19.88 -7.17 10.06
CA ILE A 259 -20.92 -8.06 10.60
C ILE A 259 -20.48 -9.53 10.54
N ARG A 260 -19.97 -9.98 9.39
CA ARG A 260 -19.54 -11.37 9.17
C ARG A 260 -18.26 -11.74 9.91
N SER A 261 -17.28 -10.84 9.93
CA SER A 261 -16.04 -11.08 10.66
C SER A 261 -16.28 -11.11 12.16
N SER A 262 -17.08 -10.19 12.70
CA SER A 262 -17.43 -10.19 14.12
C SER A 262 -18.27 -11.40 14.54
N GLU A 263 -19.19 -11.89 13.70
CA GLU A 263 -19.95 -13.13 13.96
C GLU A 263 -19.01 -14.34 14.10
N LEU A 264 -18.12 -14.53 13.11
CA LEU A 264 -17.15 -15.63 13.09
C LEU A 264 -16.14 -15.55 14.24
N LEU A 265 -15.59 -14.36 14.50
CA LEU A 265 -14.61 -14.14 15.57
C LEU A 265 -15.25 -14.33 16.94
N GLN A 266 -16.49 -13.86 17.15
CA GLN A 266 -17.25 -14.16 18.37
C GLN A 266 -17.38 -15.68 18.57
N TYR A 267 -17.77 -16.43 17.53
CA TYR A 267 -17.93 -17.87 17.63
C TYR A 267 -16.60 -18.56 17.99
N TYR A 268 -15.54 -18.30 17.21
CA TYR A 268 -14.21 -18.89 17.41
C TYR A 268 -13.64 -18.59 18.80
N TYR A 269 -13.71 -17.34 19.27
CA TYR A 269 -13.19 -16.98 20.58
C TYR A 269 -14.04 -17.51 21.73
N THR A 270 -15.33 -17.79 21.52
CA THR A 270 -16.16 -18.52 22.48
C THR A 270 -15.69 -19.97 22.60
N GLN A 271 -15.50 -20.67 21.47
CA GLN A 271 -15.08 -22.08 21.49
C GLN A 271 -13.64 -22.28 22.00
N THR A 272 -12.75 -21.29 21.80
CA THR A 272 -11.36 -21.32 22.30
C THR A 272 -11.20 -20.73 23.71
N GLY A 273 -12.29 -20.47 24.43
CA GLY A 273 -12.28 -20.00 25.83
C GLY A 273 -11.83 -18.55 26.05
N ARG A 274 -11.63 -17.76 24.99
CA ARG A 274 -11.19 -16.35 25.07
C ARG A 274 -12.39 -15.40 25.22
N THR A 275 -13.07 -15.54 26.37
CA THR A 275 -14.35 -14.87 26.66
C THR A 275 -14.34 -13.34 26.46
N GLN A 276 -13.32 -12.64 26.96
CA GLN A 276 -13.22 -11.17 26.81
C GLN A 276 -13.17 -10.73 25.33
N THR A 277 -12.44 -11.48 24.50
CA THR A 277 -12.33 -11.23 23.06
C THR A 277 -13.64 -11.55 22.35
N ALA A 278 -14.31 -12.65 22.74
CA ALA A 278 -15.64 -13.00 22.25
C ALA A 278 -16.69 -11.91 22.57
N ASP A 279 -16.67 -11.34 23.79
CA ASP A 279 -17.57 -10.26 24.19
C ASP A 279 -17.28 -8.92 23.51
N TYR A 280 -16.03 -8.67 23.10
CA TYR A 280 -15.70 -7.55 22.21
C TYR A 280 -16.38 -7.73 20.84
N TYR A 281 -16.17 -8.88 20.17
CA TYR A 281 -16.77 -9.12 18.85
C TYR A 281 -18.29 -9.27 18.89
N LYS A 282 -18.88 -9.79 19.97
CA LYS A 282 -20.32 -9.81 20.22
C LYS A 282 -20.92 -8.41 20.27
N ARG A 283 -20.27 -7.48 20.97
CA ARG A 283 -20.68 -6.06 21.00
C ARG A 283 -20.54 -5.43 19.62
N LEU A 284 -19.44 -5.72 18.92
CA LEU A 284 -19.20 -5.22 17.57
C LEU A 284 -20.29 -5.68 16.59
N HIS A 285 -20.57 -6.98 16.53
CA HIS A 285 -21.64 -7.57 15.74
C HIS A 285 -22.99 -6.94 16.07
N THR A 286 -23.32 -6.85 17.37
CA THR A 286 -24.60 -6.27 17.82
C THR A 286 -24.77 -4.82 17.38
N THR A 287 -23.70 -4.02 17.38
CA THR A 287 -23.73 -2.63 16.92
C THR A 287 -23.93 -2.57 15.40
N TYR A 288 -23.06 -3.20 14.62
CA TYR A 288 -23.08 -3.07 13.16
C TYR A 288 -24.28 -3.78 12.50
N SER A 289 -24.80 -4.86 13.09
CA SER A 289 -26.05 -5.50 12.66
C SER A 289 -27.31 -4.66 12.94
N LYS A 290 -27.27 -3.72 13.90
CA LYS A 290 -28.39 -2.80 14.17
C LYS A 290 -28.31 -1.51 13.35
N TYR A 291 -27.11 -0.96 13.21
CA TYR A 291 -26.88 0.28 12.49
C TYR A 291 -26.44 0.01 11.07
N PHE A 292 -27.41 -0.22 10.18
CA PHE A 292 -27.19 -0.06 8.74
C PHE A 292 -27.01 1.43 8.46
N VAL A 293 -25.79 1.95 8.66
CA VAL A 293 -25.47 3.38 8.49
C VAL A 293 -25.40 3.71 7.00
N ILE A 294 -26.57 3.83 6.39
CA ILE A 294 -26.75 4.73 5.26
C ILE A 294 -26.88 6.12 5.89
N ARG A 295 -25.74 6.83 6.01
CA ARG A 295 -25.78 8.30 6.09
C ARG A 295 -25.94 8.81 4.67
N ASP A 296 -26.90 9.69 4.48
CA ASP A 296 -27.22 10.27 3.18
C ASP A 296 -26.12 11.20 2.68
#